data_AF-A0A4Q4WUF6-F1
#
_entry.id   AF-A0A4Q4WUF6-F1
#
_cell.length_a   1.000
_cell.length_b   1.000
_cell.length_c   1.000
_cell.angle_alpha   90.00
_cell.angle_beta   90.00
_cell.angle_gamma   90.00
#
_symmetry.space_group_name_H-M   'P 1'
#
loop_
_entity.id
_entity.type
_entity.pdbx_description
1 polymer ?
#
loop_
_entity_poly.entity_id
_entity_poly.type
_entity_poly.pdbx_seq_one_letter_code
_entity_poly.pdbx_strand_id
1 'polypeptide(L)'
;MAELGKLDYSAEVSYAPVGAPEETVKQIDNAVLTSVCLTIPTYVRSADVVCRSSHKPYLTGLRQMNAWLEQQANYNGFDIPLFVCTLSFPHMPTFLHVFEPRYRLMIRRAMEGNQAFGMVLHASSPDPGAPGFAEYGTLLRIVNIEYFADGRSLLETRGISRFRVTRHGEQDGYVVANIERIDDISLAEEEAVEAYETARYAVRNLALRTDVAGADPGNPERPAPARSPPAPVPLDDLDAMSTRDLIDFAVDFVARMRTRSVPWLLPRIIAIYGECPPDPVLFPWWFASLLPVKEDEKYRLMSTTSVRQRMKICCRWIIEWEASRWAQHRCREGPGIVEEETDALGP
;
A
#
# COMPACT_ATOMS: atom_id res chain seq x y z
N MET A 1 -11.88 27.73 9.68
CA MET A 1 -12.64 27.33 8.47
C MET A 1 -13.95 26.60 8.81
N ALA A 2 -13.97 25.65 9.75
CA ALA A 2 -15.24 25.13 10.30
C ALA A 2 -16.01 26.19 11.11
N GLU A 3 -15.32 27.11 11.80
CA GLU A 3 -15.95 28.28 12.45
C GLU A 3 -16.47 29.37 11.48
N LEU A 4 -16.23 29.21 10.18
CA LEU A 4 -16.68 30.16 9.15
C LEU A 4 -17.82 29.62 8.27
N GLY A 5 -18.36 28.43 8.55
CA GLY A 5 -19.49 27.88 7.80
C GLY A 5 -19.19 27.60 6.31
N LYS A 6 -17.93 27.33 5.94
CA LYS A 6 -17.51 27.09 4.54
C LYS A 6 -17.14 25.63 4.23
N LEU A 7 -17.70 24.66 4.94
CA LEU A 7 -17.61 23.25 4.57
C LEU A 7 -18.90 22.85 3.87
N ASP A 8 -18.80 22.67 2.57
CA ASP A 8 -19.89 22.16 1.73
C ASP A 8 -19.85 20.62 1.75
N TYR A 9 -20.89 20.01 2.33
CA TYR A 9 -21.09 18.56 2.37
C TYR A 9 -21.90 18.03 1.16
N SER A 10 -22.20 18.88 0.17
CA SER A 10 -22.99 18.53 -1.00
C SER A 10 -22.18 18.17 -2.25
N ALA A 11 -20.87 17.91 -2.11
CA ALA A 11 -20.02 17.61 -3.26
C ALA A 11 -20.52 16.36 -4.02
N GLU A 12 -21.19 16.59 -5.15
CA GLU A 12 -21.61 15.56 -6.10
C GLU A 12 -20.37 14.83 -6.64
N VAL A 13 -20.35 13.51 -6.48
CA VAL A 13 -19.39 12.64 -7.15
C VAL A 13 -19.72 12.67 -8.65
N SER A 14 -18.91 13.39 -9.42
CA SER A 14 -19.06 13.52 -10.86
C SER A 14 -18.27 12.43 -11.58
N TYR A 15 -18.98 11.62 -12.35
CA TYR A 15 -18.39 10.65 -13.27
C TYR A 15 -18.26 11.27 -14.66
N ALA A 16 -17.18 10.96 -15.38
CA ALA A 16 -17.12 11.27 -16.81
C ALA A 16 -18.20 10.45 -17.54
N PRO A 17 -19.05 11.06 -18.39
CA PRO A 17 -19.91 10.28 -19.27
C PRO A 17 -19.05 9.45 -20.24
N VAL A 18 -19.55 8.28 -20.60
CA VAL A 18 -18.87 7.34 -21.49
C VAL A 18 -18.58 8.03 -22.83
N GLY A 19 -17.30 8.19 -23.18
CA GLY A 19 -16.84 8.87 -24.40
C GLY A 19 -16.21 10.25 -24.21
N ALA A 20 -15.96 10.70 -22.98
CA ALA A 20 -15.33 12.01 -22.74
C ALA A 20 -13.91 12.13 -23.38
N PRO A 21 -13.54 13.31 -23.92
CA PRO A 21 -12.21 13.56 -24.48
C PRO A 21 -11.08 13.29 -23.48
N GLU A 22 -9.91 12.88 -23.99
CA GLU A 22 -8.74 12.53 -23.17
C GLU A 22 -8.29 13.65 -22.22
N GLU A 23 -8.48 14.90 -22.63
CA GLU A 23 -8.16 16.08 -21.84
C GLU A 23 -9.12 16.25 -20.65
N THR A 24 -10.39 15.89 -20.81
CA THR A 24 -11.41 15.91 -19.74
C THR A 24 -11.16 14.80 -18.73
N VAL A 25 -10.76 13.60 -19.18
CA VAL A 25 -10.39 12.50 -18.28
C VAL A 25 -9.09 12.80 -17.53
N LYS A 26 -8.08 13.39 -18.20
CA LYS A 26 -6.86 13.89 -17.53
C LYS A 26 -7.16 14.98 -16.53
N GLN A 27 -8.14 15.85 -16.80
CA GLN A 27 -8.60 16.85 -15.82
C GLN A 27 -9.31 16.19 -14.63
N ILE A 28 -10.05 15.10 -14.83
CA ILE A 28 -10.73 14.35 -13.76
C ILE A 28 -9.73 13.54 -12.93
N ASP A 29 -8.77 12.83 -13.54
CA ASP A 29 -7.71 12.11 -12.82
C ASP A 29 -6.83 13.10 -12.04
N ASN A 30 -6.48 14.23 -12.65
CA ASN A 30 -5.81 15.31 -11.93
C ASN A 30 -6.72 15.88 -10.85
N ALA A 31 -8.04 16.02 -11.05
CA ALA A 31 -8.96 16.51 -10.02
C ALA A 31 -9.21 15.49 -8.89
N VAL A 32 -9.13 14.18 -9.15
CA VAL A 32 -9.24 13.09 -8.16
C VAL A 32 -7.94 12.94 -7.39
N LEU A 33 -6.78 12.95 -8.07
CA LEU A 33 -5.47 13.02 -7.43
C LEU A 33 -5.28 14.33 -6.67
N THR A 34 -5.76 15.44 -7.23
CA THR A 34 -5.83 16.73 -6.56
C THR A 34 -6.82 16.68 -5.42
N SER A 35 -7.97 16.00 -5.51
CA SER A 35 -8.93 15.81 -4.41
C SER A 35 -8.35 14.94 -3.29
N VAL A 36 -7.65 13.85 -3.60
CA VAL A 36 -6.89 13.05 -2.63
C VAL A 36 -5.79 13.91 -1.99
N CYS A 37 -5.06 14.67 -2.80
CA CYS A 37 -4.05 15.61 -2.34
C CYS A 37 -4.62 16.89 -1.71
N LEU A 38 -5.93 17.20 -1.86
CA LEU A 38 -6.74 18.35 -1.37
C LEU A 38 -7.66 17.99 -0.19
N THR A 39 -7.83 16.70 0.08
CA THR A 39 -8.42 16.15 1.30
C THR A 39 -7.33 15.98 2.38
N ILE A 40 -6.10 15.67 1.96
CA ILE A 40 -4.89 15.62 2.81
C ILE A 40 -4.29 17.01 3.23
N PRO A 41 -4.45 18.17 2.54
CA PRO A 41 -3.66 19.37 2.76
C PRO A 41 -4.41 20.53 3.43
N THR A 42 -5.67 20.38 3.86
CA THR A 42 -6.19 21.37 4.82
C THR A 42 -5.44 21.26 6.14
N TYR A 43 -4.87 20.09 6.42
CA TYR A 43 -4.10 19.81 7.61
C TYR A 43 -2.59 20.08 7.47
N VAL A 44 -2.02 19.82 6.28
CA VAL A 44 -0.58 20.02 6.04
C VAL A 44 -0.20 21.49 5.82
N ARG A 45 -1.15 22.40 5.55
CA ARG A 45 -0.85 23.84 5.41
C ARG A 45 -0.44 24.54 6.71
N SER A 46 -0.80 24.01 7.89
CA SER A 46 -0.28 24.53 9.17
C SER A 46 1.06 23.91 9.55
N ALA A 47 1.44 22.78 8.95
CA ALA A 47 2.69 22.06 9.23
C ALA A 47 3.91 22.58 8.44
N ASP A 48 3.84 23.79 7.87
CA ASP A 48 5.00 24.52 7.31
C ASP A 48 5.97 25.03 8.42
N VAL A 49 5.78 24.60 9.67
CA VAL A 49 6.70 24.90 10.78
C VAL A 49 7.79 23.83 10.85
N VAL A 50 8.86 24.08 10.10
CA VAL A 50 10.26 23.70 10.39
C VAL A 50 10.57 22.19 10.35
N CYS A 51 10.68 21.63 9.15
CA CYS A 51 11.56 20.47 8.92
C CYS A 51 13.01 20.96 8.72
N ARG A 52 13.74 21.18 9.82
CA ARG A 52 15.21 21.36 9.77
C ARG A 52 15.93 20.06 10.10
N SER A 53 16.49 19.46 9.05
CA SER A 53 17.79 18.79 9.00
C SER A 53 18.27 18.02 10.25
N SER A 54 18.22 16.67 10.20
CA SER A 54 19.18 15.76 10.89
C SER A 54 18.93 14.28 10.50
N HIS A 55 19.23 13.90 9.26
CA HIS A 55 18.83 12.59 8.70
C HIS A 55 19.86 11.44 8.87
N LYS A 56 20.89 11.56 9.73
CA LYS A 56 21.97 10.52 9.79
C LYS A 56 22.31 9.88 11.15
N PRO A 57 22.10 10.47 12.34
CA PRO A 57 22.34 9.76 13.61
C PRO A 57 21.14 8.94 14.15
N TYR A 58 19.95 9.05 13.53
CA TYR A 58 18.67 8.61 14.12
C TYR A 58 18.41 7.10 14.08
N LEU A 59 19.02 6.37 13.13
CA LEU A 59 18.65 4.97 12.84
C LEU A 59 19.12 3.95 13.90
N THR A 60 20.25 4.18 14.58
CA THR A 60 20.76 3.24 15.60
C THR A 60 20.04 3.42 16.94
N GLY A 61 19.72 4.65 17.32
CA GLY A 61 18.97 4.96 18.54
C GLY A 61 17.50 4.53 18.46
N LEU A 62 16.88 4.60 17.28
CA LEU A 62 15.54 4.08 17.04
C LEU A 62 15.42 2.57 17.27
N ARG A 63 16.41 1.78 16.84
CA ARG A 63 16.35 0.30 16.94
C ARG A 63 16.35 -0.18 18.40
N GLN A 64 17.26 0.37 19.22
CA GLN A 64 17.33 0.04 20.65
C GLN A 64 16.10 0.52 21.43
N MET A 65 15.57 1.70 21.07
CA MET A 65 14.37 2.25 21.71
C MET A 65 13.10 1.51 21.29
N ASN A 66 12.97 1.12 20.02
CA ASN A 66 11.86 0.29 19.54
C ASN A 66 11.85 -1.05 20.26
N ALA A 67 13.00 -1.72 20.40
CA ALA A 67 13.13 -2.97 21.15
C ALA A 67 12.69 -2.85 22.62
N TRP A 68 12.91 -1.69 23.25
CA TRP A 68 12.47 -1.44 24.62
C TRP A 68 10.95 -1.19 24.73
N LEU A 69 10.39 -0.38 23.81
CA LEU A 69 8.93 -0.19 23.71
C LEU A 69 8.21 -1.51 23.44
N GLU A 70 8.82 -2.36 22.60
CA GLU A 70 8.36 -3.71 22.29
C GLU A 70 8.37 -4.63 23.52
N GLN A 71 9.37 -4.53 24.41
CA GLN A 71 9.42 -5.31 25.65
C GLN A 71 8.40 -4.86 26.70
N GLN A 72 8.00 -3.58 26.71
CA GLN A 72 7.01 -3.08 27.67
C GLN A 72 5.58 -3.47 27.35
N ALA A 73 5.24 -3.75 26.08
CA ALA A 73 3.88 -4.04 25.64
C ALA A 73 3.30 -5.38 26.12
N ASN A 74 4.05 -6.15 26.92
CA ASN A 74 3.77 -7.57 27.16
C ASN A 74 3.73 -7.99 28.65
N TYR A 75 3.59 -7.04 29.60
CA TYR A 75 3.62 -7.35 31.03
C TYR A 75 2.30 -6.99 31.77
N ASN A 76 1.41 -7.99 31.86
CA ASN A 76 0.38 -8.21 32.90
C ASN A 76 -0.96 -7.42 32.88
N GLY A 77 -1.33 -6.68 31.82
CA GLY A 77 -2.66 -6.05 31.72
C GLY A 77 -3.08 -5.62 30.30
N PHE A 78 -4.27 -5.01 30.17
CA PHE A 78 -4.71 -4.32 28.93
C PHE A 78 -3.87 -3.04 28.72
N ASP A 79 -2.60 -3.22 28.36
CA ASP A 79 -1.58 -2.18 28.53
C ASP A 79 -1.48 -1.22 27.33
N ILE A 80 -2.00 -1.61 26.17
CA ILE A 80 -1.85 -0.83 24.94
C ILE A 80 -3.15 -0.12 24.58
N PRO A 81 -3.19 1.23 24.61
CA PRO A 81 -4.32 1.96 24.10
C PRO A 81 -4.41 1.82 22.58
N LEU A 82 -5.61 1.57 22.05
CA LEU A 82 -5.87 1.42 20.64
C LEU A 82 -6.62 2.64 20.08
N PHE A 83 -6.05 3.23 19.04
CA PHE A 83 -6.73 4.16 18.14
C PHE A 83 -7.40 3.34 17.04
N VAL A 84 -8.74 3.33 17.03
CA VAL A 84 -9.52 2.69 15.96
C VAL A 84 -9.82 3.73 14.88
N CYS A 85 -9.16 3.66 13.73
CA CYS A 85 -9.34 4.65 12.67
C CYS A 85 -9.02 4.08 11.27
N THR A 86 -7.74 4.02 10.91
CA THR A 86 -7.27 3.70 9.56
C THR A 86 -6.08 2.74 9.62
N LEU A 87 -5.71 2.22 8.45
CA LEU A 87 -4.55 1.36 8.30
C LEU A 87 -3.26 2.18 8.39
N SER A 88 -2.28 1.65 9.12
CA SER A 88 -0.93 2.21 9.21
C SER A 88 0.08 1.08 9.09
N PHE A 89 1.30 1.38 8.62
CA PHE A 89 2.31 0.37 8.31
C PHE A 89 3.61 0.57 9.07
N PRO A 90 4.37 -0.52 9.32
CA PRO A 90 5.72 -0.44 9.88
C PRO A 90 6.61 0.53 9.11
N HIS A 91 7.41 1.28 9.85
CA HIS A 91 8.36 2.28 9.37
C HIS A 91 7.78 3.47 8.61
N MET A 92 6.49 3.46 8.28
CA MET A 92 5.82 4.52 7.54
C MET A 92 5.32 5.62 8.49
N PRO A 93 5.39 6.89 8.06
CA PRO A 93 4.77 7.98 8.80
C PRO A 93 3.24 7.87 8.73
N THR A 94 2.56 8.28 9.79
CA THR A 94 1.10 8.41 9.83
C THR A 94 0.73 9.72 10.53
N PHE A 95 -0.05 10.56 9.85
CA PHE A 95 -0.46 11.87 10.34
C PHE A 95 -1.92 11.81 10.78
N LEU A 96 -2.19 12.28 12.00
CA LEU A 96 -3.52 12.17 12.62
C LEU A 96 -3.98 13.50 13.18
N HIS A 97 -5.24 13.83 12.90
CA HIS A 97 -5.93 14.92 13.58
C HIS A 97 -6.79 14.35 14.71
N VAL A 98 -6.39 14.62 15.94
CA VAL A 98 -7.08 14.11 17.13
C VAL A 98 -7.96 15.20 17.71
N PHE A 99 -9.27 15.02 17.56
CA PHE A 99 -10.27 15.97 18.07
C PHE A 99 -11.28 15.33 19.04
N GLU A 100 -11.51 14.02 18.96
CA GLU A 100 -12.41 13.31 19.88
C GLU A 100 -11.88 13.34 21.33
N PRO A 101 -12.70 13.71 22.33
CA PRO A 101 -12.27 13.81 23.74
C PRO A 101 -11.57 12.57 24.29
N ARG A 102 -12.08 11.37 24.00
CA ARG A 102 -11.49 10.10 24.43
C ARG A 102 -10.05 9.91 23.92
N TYR A 103 -9.79 10.25 22.66
CA TYR A 103 -8.47 10.10 22.07
C TYR A 103 -7.54 11.24 22.49
N ARG A 104 -8.06 12.44 22.77
CA ARG A 104 -7.26 13.52 23.39
C ARG A 104 -6.68 13.09 24.73
N LEU A 105 -7.48 12.42 25.57
CA LEU A 105 -7.03 11.84 26.83
C LEU A 105 -6.01 10.71 26.60
N MET A 106 -6.31 9.79 25.68
CA MET A 106 -5.41 8.69 25.31
C MET A 106 -4.03 9.20 24.88
N ILE A 107 -3.96 10.19 24.01
CA ILE A 107 -2.70 10.77 23.52
C ILE A 107 -1.94 11.47 24.65
N ARG A 108 -2.63 12.20 25.55
CA ARG A 108 -1.98 12.79 26.72
C ARG A 108 -1.29 11.72 27.58
N ARG A 109 -2.00 10.62 27.87
CA ARG A 109 -1.45 9.48 28.64
C ARG A 109 -0.28 8.81 27.92
N ALA A 110 -0.38 8.63 26.60
CA ALA A 110 0.71 8.07 25.81
C ALA A 110 1.98 8.95 25.88
N MET A 111 1.81 10.28 25.83
CA MET A 111 2.92 11.24 25.93
C MET A 111 3.57 11.28 27.32
N GLU A 112 2.80 11.01 28.39
CA GLU A 112 3.33 10.86 29.76
C GLU A 112 4.06 9.52 29.96
N GLY A 113 3.69 8.51 29.18
CA GLY A 113 4.32 7.20 29.17
C GLY A 113 5.44 7.09 28.14
N ASN A 114 5.28 6.13 27.22
CA ASN A 114 6.33 5.70 26.31
C ASN A 114 6.16 6.26 24.88
N GLN A 115 5.26 7.23 24.71
CA GLN A 115 4.93 7.88 23.44
C GLN A 115 4.42 6.91 22.37
N ALA A 116 3.85 5.77 22.75
CA ALA A 116 3.34 4.77 21.82
C ALA A 116 1.87 4.42 22.07
N PHE A 117 1.19 3.99 21.01
CA PHE A 117 -0.17 3.46 21.04
C PHE A 117 -0.39 2.54 19.84
N GLY A 118 -1.36 1.63 19.91
CA GLY A 118 -1.71 0.76 18.79
C GLY A 118 -2.69 1.44 17.85
N MET A 119 -2.50 1.30 16.54
CA MET A 119 -3.48 1.72 15.54
C MET A 119 -4.08 0.48 14.88
N VAL A 120 -5.42 0.41 14.86
CA VAL A 120 -6.17 -0.66 14.20
C VAL A 120 -7.18 -0.06 13.22
N LEU A 121 -7.41 -0.77 12.12
CA LEU A 121 -8.41 -0.39 11.13
C LEU A 121 -9.82 -0.55 11.74
N HIS A 122 -10.70 0.42 11.50
CA HIS A 122 -12.11 0.25 11.87
C HIS A 122 -12.73 -0.88 11.03
N ALA A 123 -13.43 -1.81 11.69
CA ALA A 123 -14.12 -2.89 11.03
C ALA A 123 -15.60 -2.84 11.41
N SER A 124 -16.47 -2.78 10.40
CA SER A 124 -17.91 -2.96 10.59
C SER A 124 -18.23 -4.44 10.45
N SER A 125 -18.73 -5.05 11.52
CA SER A 125 -19.17 -6.44 11.52
C SER A 125 -20.69 -6.50 11.72
N PRO A 126 -21.41 -7.35 10.94
CA PRO A 126 -22.82 -7.64 11.20
C PRO A 126 -23.05 -8.39 12.52
N ASP A 127 -22.03 -9.04 13.05
CA ASP A 127 -22.10 -9.77 14.32
C ASP A 127 -22.02 -8.78 15.50
N PRO A 128 -23.07 -8.66 16.33
CA PRO A 128 -23.07 -7.77 17.49
C PRO A 128 -21.98 -8.06 18.53
N GLY A 129 -21.41 -9.28 18.52
CA GLY A 129 -20.33 -9.68 19.43
C GLY A 129 -18.93 -9.41 18.89
N ALA A 130 -18.78 -9.06 17.62
CA ALA A 130 -17.48 -8.82 17.02
C ALA A 130 -16.92 -7.44 17.42
N PRO A 131 -15.59 -7.31 17.61
CA PRO A 131 -14.98 -6.02 17.86
C PRO A 131 -15.19 -5.08 16.66
N GLY A 132 -15.46 -3.80 16.93
CA GLY A 132 -15.59 -2.74 15.91
C GLY A 132 -14.27 -2.34 15.25
N PHE A 133 -13.28 -3.24 15.23
CA PHE A 133 -11.94 -3.02 14.71
C PHE A 133 -11.35 -4.33 14.19
N ALA A 134 -10.38 -4.20 13.28
CA ALA A 134 -9.69 -5.31 12.67
C ALA A 134 -8.62 -5.89 13.61
N GLU A 135 -8.46 -7.21 13.58
CA GLU A 135 -7.60 -7.97 14.51
C GLU A 135 -6.11 -7.57 14.47
N TYR A 136 -5.61 -7.15 13.31
CA TYR A 136 -4.21 -6.76 13.10
C TYR A 136 -4.05 -5.24 13.10
N GLY A 137 -2.97 -4.77 13.73
CA GLY A 137 -2.64 -3.36 13.83
C GLY A 137 -1.15 -3.09 13.76
N THR A 138 -0.80 -1.81 13.84
CA THR A 138 0.58 -1.35 13.91
C THR A 138 0.78 -0.55 15.19
N LEU A 139 1.83 -0.88 15.94
CA LEU A 139 2.26 -0.07 17.07
C LEU A 139 2.90 1.21 16.52
N LEU A 140 2.36 2.36 16.88
CA LEU A 140 2.82 3.66 16.42
C LEU A 140 3.55 4.37 17.56
N ARG A 141 4.64 5.05 17.22
CA ARG A 141 5.30 6.01 18.10
C ARG A 141 5.01 7.42 17.67
N ILE A 142 4.67 8.30 18.60
CA ILE A 142 4.53 9.73 18.38
C ILE A 142 5.93 10.32 18.20
N VAL A 143 6.18 10.90 17.02
CA VAL A 143 7.43 11.56 16.66
C VAL A 143 7.32 13.06 16.90
N ASN A 144 6.18 13.65 16.54
CA ASN A 144 5.90 15.05 16.76
C ASN A 144 4.41 15.25 17.11
N ILE A 145 4.13 16.29 17.89
CA ILE A 145 2.76 16.68 18.26
C ILE A 145 2.63 18.19 18.31
N GLU A 146 1.57 18.70 17.70
CA GLU A 146 1.19 20.12 17.78
C GLU A 146 -0.19 20.22 18.44
N TYR A 147 -0.29 20.98 19.53
CA TYR A 147 -1.54 21.21 20.23
C TYR A 147 -2.20 22.51 19.77
N PHE A 148 -3.52 22.49 19.62
CA PHE A 148 -4.35 23.67 19.38
C PHE A 148 -4.96 24.20 20.69
N ALA A 149 -5.37 25.46 20.70
CA ALA A 149 -5.93 26.12 21.89
C ALA A 149 -7.24 25.49 22.41
N ASP A 150 -8.01 24.84 21.54
CA ASP A 150 -9.22 24.08 21.89
C ASP A 150 -8.91 22.66 22.42
N GLY A 151 -7.61 22.32 22.48
CA GLY A 151 -7.06 21.05 22.93
C GLY A 151 -7.16 19.91 21.93
N ARG A 152 -7.47 20.19 20.65
CA ARG A 152 -7.18 19.27 19.54
C ARG A 152 -5.66 19.15 19.35
N SER A 153 -5.22 18.14 18.59
CA SER A 153 -3.81 17.98 18.27
C SER A 153 -3.56 17.37 16.90
N LEU A 154 -2.48 17.80 16.25
CA LEU A 154 -1.87 17.11 15.12
C LEU A 154 -0.80 16.15 15.64
N LEU A 155 -0.84 14.91 15.21
CA LEU A 155 0.22 13.95 15.49
C LEU A 155 0.93 13.57 14.21
N GLU A 156 2.26 13.59 14.25
CA GLU A 156 3.10 12.80 13.35
C GLU A 156 3.56 11.57 14.12
N THR A 157 3.27 10.40 13.57
CA THR A 157 3.66 9.12 14.15
C THR A 157 4.48 8.30 13.16
N ARG A 158 5.24 7.33 13.66
CA ARG A 158 5.95 6.36 12.83
C ARG A 158 5.62 4.94 13.27
N GLY A 159 5.33 4.07 12.31
CA GLY A 159 5.11 2.66 12.57
C GLY A 159 6.35 1.96 13.11
N ILE A 160 6.18 1.23 14.22
CA ILE A 160 7.23 0.42 14.85
C ILE A 160 7.13 -1.01 14.35
N SER A 161 6.04 -1.68 14.67
CA SER A 161 5.86 -3.11 14.44
C SER A 161 4.40 -3.48 14.26
N ARG A 162 4.17 -4.64 13.67
CA ARG A 162 2.83 -5.21 13.53
C ARG A 162 2.48 -5.99 14.78
N PHE A 163 1.20 -6.05 15.06
CA PHE A 163 0.68 -6.88 16.14
C PHE A 163 -0.68 -7.47 15.79
N ARG A 164 -1.03 -8.53 16.51
CA ARG A 164 -2.35 -9.12 16.59
C ARG A 164 -2.96 -8.79 17.95
N VAL A 165 -4.21 -8.33 17.99
CA VAL A 165 -4.94 -8.17 19.24
C VAL A 165 -5.32 -9.55 19.77
N THR A 166 -4.92 -9.89 21.00
CA THR A 166 -5.25 -11.18 21.64
C THR A 166 -6.41 -11.05 22.61
N ARG A 167 -6.51 -9.91 23.31
CA ARG A 167 -7.62 -9.55 24.19
C ARG A 167 -7.83 -8.04 24.13
N HIS A 168 -9.06 -7.59 24.30
CA HIS A 168 -9.37 -6.17 24.41
C HIS A 168 -10.40 -5.87 25.51
N GLY A 169 -10.42 -4.61 25.92
CA GLY A 169 -11.38 -4.01 26.85
C GLY A 169 -11.60 -2.54 26.52
N GLU A 170 -12.29 -1.83 27.39
CA GLU A 170 -12.53 -0.39 27.25
C GLU A 170 -12.03 0.35 28.48
N GLN A 171 -11.39 1.49 28.27
CA GLN A 171 -10.95 2.40 29.31
C GLN A 171 -11.28 3.83 28.89
N ASP A 172 -12.10 4.53 29.70
CA ASP A 172 -12.46 5.94 29.49
C ASP A 172 -12.93 6.26 28.04
N GLY A 173 -13.67 5.34 27.44
CA GLY A 173 -14.29 5.48 26.11
C GLY A 173 -13.41 5.08 24.92
N TYR A 174 -12.15 4.68 25.13
CA TYR A 174 -11.27 4.14 24.08
C TYR A 174 -10.90 2.68 24.37
N VAL A 175 -10.51 1.95 23.33
CA VAL A 175 -10.17 0.52 23.43
C VAL A 175 -8.76 0.36 24.01
N VAL A 176 -8.59 -0.60 24.90
CA VAL A 176 -7.28 -1.05 25.41
C VAL A 176 -7.11 -2.54 25.12
N ALA A 177 -5.89 -2.99 24.86
CA ALA A 177 -5.66 -4.35 24.41
C ALA A 177 -4.35 -4.97 24.90
N ASN A 178 -4.37 -6.30 24.98
CA ASN A 178 -3.18 -7.12 24.96
C ASN A 178 -2.88 -7.45 23.49
N ILE A 179 -1.63 -7.32 23.11
CA ILE A 179 -1.19 -7.49 21.74
C ILE A 179 -0.08 -8.53 21.67
N GLU A 180 -0.04 -9.29 20.58
CA GLU A 180 1.06 -10.19 20.25
C GLU A 180 1.78 -9.65 19.02
N ARG A 181 3.10 -9.48 19.13
CA ARG A 181 3.91 -8.98 18.02
C ARG A 181 3.95 -10.00 16.88
N ILE A 182 3.94 -9.49 15.64
CA ILE A 182 4.11 -10.31 14.44
C ILE A 182 5.47 -10.01 13.82
N ASP A 183 6.34 -11.00 13.86
CA ASP A 183 7.64 -10.99 13.21
C ASP A 183 7.63 -11.75 11.89
N ASP A 184 8.62 -11.44 11.06
CA ASP A 184 8.86 -12.21 9.85
C ASP A 184 9.51 -13.56 10.20
N ILE A 185 9.28 -14.56 9.35
CA ILE A 185 9.96 -15.86 9.44
C ILE A 185 11.47 -15.67 9.28
N SER A 186 12.24 -16.65 9.73
CA SER A 186 13.69 -16.59 9.63
C SER A 186 14.16 -16.59 8.17
N LEU A 187 15.36 -16.05 7.91
CA LEU A 187 15.95 -16.04 6.57
C LEU A 187 16.06 -17.46 5.97
N ALA A 188 16.38 -18.45 6.80
CA ALA A 188 16.44 -19.85 6.35
C ALA A 188 15.07 -20.38 5.91
N GLU A 189 13.99 -19.97 6.58
CA GLU A 189 12.62 -20.32 6.18
C GLU A 189 12.21 -19.57 4.90
N GLU A 190 12.60 -18.30 4.73
CA GLU A 190 12.39 -17.57 3.46
C GLU A 190 13.09 -18.27 2.28
N GLU A 191 14.36 -18.66 2.44
CA GLU A 191 15.13 -19.38 1.43
C GLU A 191 14.48 -20.73 1.09
N ALA A 192 13.99 -21.45 2.11
CA ALA A 192 13.29 -22.72 1.91
C ALA A 192 11.96 -22.55 1.16
N VAL A 193 11.18 -21.52 1.48
CA VAL A 193 9.92 -21.18 0.78
C VAL A 193 10.20 -20.82 -0.68
N GLU A 194 11.20 -19.96 -0.93
CA GLU A 194 11.58 -19.58 -2.29
C GLU A 194 12.05 -20.78 -3.11
N ALA A 195 12.94 -21.61 -2.55
CA ALA A 195 13.45 -22.80 -3.22
C ALA A 195 12.32 -23.79 -3.55
N TYR A 196 11.39 -23.99 -2.62
CA TYR A 196 10.24 -24.87 -2.82
C TYR A 196 9.32 -24.38 -3.95
N GLU A 197 8.93 -23.10 -3.93
CA GLU A 197 8.01 -22.53 -4.92
C GLU A 197 8.62 -22.48 -6.33
N THR A 198 9.86 -22.01 -6.44
CA THR A 198 10.57 -21.89 -7.73
C THR A 198 10.84 -23.27 -8.34
N ALA A 199 11.25 -24.25 -7.53
CA ALA A 199 11.42 -25.64 -7.99
C ALA A 199 10.09 -26.26 -8.43
N ARG A 200 9.02 -26.06 -7.66
CA ARG A 200 7.68 -26.56 -8.00
C ARG A 200 7.18 -25.99 -9.33
N TYR A 201 7.40 -24.70 -9.56
CA TYR A 201 7.07 -24.07 -10.84
C TYR A 201 7.89 -24.67 -11.99
N ALA A 202 9.20 -24.87 -11.80
CA ALA A 202 10.07 -25.48 -12.81
C ALA A 202 9.62 -26.90 -13.20
N VAL A 203 9.23 -27.72 -12.23
CA VAL A 203 8.69 -29.07 -12.46
C VAL A 203 7.36 -29.02 -13.22
N ARG A 204 6.43 -28.13 -12.82
CA ARG A 204 5.16 -27.93 -13.52
C ARG A 204 5.38 -27.55 -15.00
N ASN A 205 6.29 -26.60 -15.25
CA ASN A 205 6.58 -26.16 -16.61
C ASN A 205 7.26 -27.22 -17.46
N LEU A 206 8.08 -28.09 -16.87
CA LEU A 206 8.65 -29.24 -17.57
C LEU A 206 7.57 -30.24 -17.96
N ALA A 207 6.62 -30.56 -17.05
CA ALA A 207 5.51 -31.46 -17.32
C ALA A 207 4.62 -30.97 -18.48
N LEU A 208 4.30 -29.66 -18.49
CA LEU A 208 3.54 -29.04 -19.59
C LEU A 208 4.28 -29.10 -20.93
N ARG A 209 5.61 -29.07 -20.95
CA ARG A 209 6.41 -29.21 -22.19
C ARG A 209 6.44 -30.64 -22.69
N THR A 210 6.45 -31.63 -21.80
CA THR A 210 6.45 -33.05 -22.18
C THR A 210 5.12 -33.49 -22.78
N ASP A 211 4.00 -32.89 -22.38
CA ASP A 211 2.68 -33.18 -22.97
C ASP A 211 2.54 -32.70 -24.42
N VAL A 212 3.34 -31.72 -24.85
CA VAL A 212 3.40 -31.23 -26.24
C VAL A 212 4.36 -32.05 -27.11
N ALA A 213 5.32 -32.75 -26.49
CA ALA A 213 6.29 -33.61 -27.18
C ALA A 213 5.77 -35.02 -27.50
N GLY A 214 4.53 -35.34 -27.11
CA GLY A 214 3.81 -36.56 -27.52
C GLY A 214 3.23 -36.53 -28.94
N ALA A 215 3.68 -35.62 -29.80
CA ALA A 215 3.31 -35.59 -31.21
C ALA A 215 4.19 -36.56 -32.02
N ASP A 216 3.52 -37.57 -32.57
CA ASP A 216 3.97 -38.62 -33.50
C ASP A 216 5.20 -38.27 -34.39
N PRO A 217 6.26 -39.11 -34.48
CA PRO A 217 7.47 -38.84 -35.27
C PRO A 217 7.30 -38.81 -36.81
N GLY A 218 6.07 -38.78 -37.33
CA GLY A 218 5.76 -39.16 -38.71
C GLY A 218 5.42 -38.05 -39.71
N ASN A 219 5.33 -36.77 -39.34
CA ASN A 219 4.83 -35.74 -40.27
C ASN A 219 5.83 -34.58 -40.52
N PRO A 220 6.42 -34.45 -41.72
CA PRO A 220 7.49 -33.48 -42.01
C PRO A 220 7.01 -32.07 -42.40
N GLU A 221 5.72 -31.75 -42.35
CA GLU A 221 5.22 -30.39 -42.64
C GLU A 221 4.50 -29.80 -41.43
N ARG A 222 5.23 -29.03 -40.62
CA ARG A 222 4.61 -28.05 -39.71
C ARG A 222 5.36 -26.73 -39.79
N PRO A 223 4.69 -25.61 -40.13
CA PRO A 223 5.35 -24.31 -40.17
C PRO A 223 5.81 -23.93 -38.77
N ALA A 224 7.02 -23.38 -38.67
CA ALA A 224 7.62 -22.93 -37.41
C ALA A 224 6.64 -22.00 -36.66
N PRO A 225 6.50 -22.11 -35.33
CA PRO A 225 5.60 -21.23 -34.59
C PRO A 225 6.07 -19.79 -34.76
N ALA A 226 5.23 -18.95 -35.36
CA ALA A 226 5.45 -17.53 -35.47
C ALA A 226 5.72 -16.96 -34.07
N ARG A 227 6.82 -16.20 -33.91
CA ARG A 227 7.14 -15.49 -32.68
C ARG A 227 5.99 -14.56 -32.34
N SER A 228 5.15 -14.95 -31.41
CA SER A 228 4.13 -14.09 -30.82
C SER A 228 4.83 -12.92 -30.11
N PRO A 229 4.24 -11.72 -30.08
CA PRO A 229 4.75 -10.62 -29.25
C PRO A 229 4.84 -11.07 -27.78
N PRO A 230 5.75 -10.50 -26.97
CA PRO A 230 5.92 -10.91 -25.58
C PRO A 230 4.59 -10.76 -24.85
N ALA A 231 4.03 -11.88 -24.41
CA ALA A 231 2.80 -11.88 -23.63
C ALA A 231 3.03 -11.11 -22.32
N PRO A 232 2.00 -10.40 -21.80
CA PRO A 232 2.06 -9.87 -20.44
C PRO A 232 2.37 -11.03 -19.49
N VAL A 233 3.33 -10.83 -18.58
CA VAL A 233 3.78 -11.81 -17.59
C VAL A 233 2.54 -12.37 -16.87
N PRO A 234 2.17 -13.65 -17.06
CA PRO A 234 1.05 -14.26 -16.36
C PRO A 234 1.23 -14.15 -14.85
N LEU A 235 0.13 -13.95 -14.10
CA LEU A 235 0.16 -13.88 -12.63
C LEU A 235 0.84 -15.11 -11.98
N ASP A 236 0.78 -16.25 -12.67
CA ASP A 236 1.41 -17.52 -12.29
C ASP A 236 2.96 -17.51 -12.34
N ASP A 237 3.58 -16.49 -12.96
CA ASP A 237 5.04 -16.38 -13.06
C ASP A 237 5.68 -15.75 -11.81
N LEU A 238 4.89 -15.11 -10.94
CA LEU A 238 5.41 -14.54 -9.69
C LEU A 238 5.97 -15.62 -8.76
N ASP A 239 5.43 -16.84 -8.80
CA ASP A 239 5.95 -17.99 -8.04
C ASP A 239 7.30 -18.48 -8.58
N ALA A 240 7.58 -18.22 -9.86
CA ALA A 240 8.82 -18.60 -10.53
C ALA A 240 9.98 -17.64 -10.24
N MET A 241 9.67 -16.37 -9.97
CA MET A 241 10.67 -15.31 -9.74
C MET A 241 11.34 -15.49 -8.38
N SER A 242 12.66 -15.27 -8.29
CA SER A 242 13.32 -15.16 -6.98
C SER A 242 12.82 -13.92 -6.22
N THR A 243 13.02 -13.85 -4.89
CA THR A 243 12.62 -12.65 -4.12
C THR A 243 13.37 -11.42 -4.58
N ARG A 244 14.61 -11.61 -5.06
CA ARG A 244 15.41 -10.59 -5.73
C ARG A 244 14.75 -10.10 -7.02
N ASP A 245 14.31 -11.01 -7.89
CA ASP A 245 13.66 -10.63 -9.14
C ASP A 245 12.32 -9.91 -8.88
N LEU A 246 11.59 -10.29 -7.82
CA LEU A 246 10.35 -9.62 -7.42
C LEU A 246 10.61 -8.16 -7.03
N ILE A 247 11.66 -7.87 -6.24
CA ILE A 247 11.99 -6.49 -5.87
C ILE A 247 12.53 -5.70 -7.06
N ASP A 248 13.38 -6.29 -7.89
CA ASP A 248 13.90 -5.63 -9.09
C ASP A 248 12.75 -5.25 -10.05
N PHE A 249 11.81 -6.17 -10.29
CA PHE A 249 10.60 -5.89 -11.06
C PHE A 249 9.78 -4.72 -10.49
N ALA A 250 9.60 -4.68 -9.17
CA ALA A 250 8.80 -3.66 -8.51
C ALA A 250 9.49 -2.28 -8.49
N VAL A 251 10.80 -2.25 -8.26
CA VAL A 251 11.62 -1.02 -8.32
C VAL A 251 11.65 -0.45 -9.73
N ASP A 252 11.80 -1.30 -10.74
CA ASP A 252 11.76 -0.89 -12.15
C ASP A 252 10.40 -0.29 -12.52
N PHE A 253 9.30 -0.87 -12.03
CA PHE A 253 7.97 -0.29 -12.21
C PHE A 253 7.87 1.13 -11.63
N VAL A 254 8.37 1.34 -10.41
CA VAL A 254 8.39 2.66 -9.77
C VAL A 254 9.24 3.65 -10.57
N ALA A 255 10.40 3.23 -11.07
CA ALA A 255 11.24 4.05 -11.93
C ALA A 255 10.51 4.49 -13.21
N ARG A 256 9.80 3.57 -13.88
CA ARG A 256 8.94 3.87 -15.04
C ARG A 256 7.77 4.78 -14.70
N MET A 257 7.17 4.62 -13.51
CA MET A 257 6.08 5.49 -13.07
C MET A 257 6.56 6.92 -12.81
N ARG A 258 7.76 7.07 -12.21
CA ARG A 258 8.35 8.39 -11.92
C ARG A 258 8.56 9.22 -13.18
N THR A 259 9.07 8.62 -14.25
CA THR A 259 9.29 9.34 -15.53
C THR A 259 7.99 9.78 -16.20
N ARG A 260 6.87 9.11 -15.90
CA ARG A 260 5.52 9.44 -16.41
C ARG A 260 4.72 10.33 -15.46
N SER A 261 5.22 10.59 -14.26
CA SER A 261 4.51 11.35 -13.22
C SER A 261 4.69 12.85 -13.38
N VAL A 262 3.77 13.62 -12.81
CA VAL A 262 3.87 15.08 -12.81
C VAL A 262 5.05 15.55 -11.94
N PRO A 263 5.91 16.49 -12.42
CA PRO A 263 7.14 16.85 -11.71
C PRO A 263 6.98 17.38 -10.28
N TRP A 264 5.84 18.00 -9.94
CA TRP A 264 5.58 18.57 -8.62
C TRP A 264 5.22 17.53 -7.55
N LEU A 265 4.77 16.35 -7.96
CA LEU A 265 4.29 15.30 -7.04
C LEU A 265 5.45 14.56 -6.38
N LEU A 266 6.53 14.31 -7.14
CA LEU A 266 7.66 13.51 -6.67
C LEU A 266 8.38 14.12 -5.46
N PRO A 267 8.70 15.43 -5.42
CA PRO A 267 9.33 16.03 -4.24
C PRO A 267 8.49 15.88 -2.97
N ARG A 268 7.16 15.95 -3.08
CA ARG A 268 6.25 15.82 -1.92
C ARG A 268 6.21 14.39 -1.40
N ILE A 269 6.10 13.41 -2.30
CA ILE A 269 6.17 11.99 -1.95
C ILE A 269 7.50 11.68 -1.24
N ILE A 270 8.62 12.13 -1.82
CA ILE A 270 9.95 11.90 -1.26
C ILE A 270 10.12 12.59 0.11
N ALA A 271 9.58 13.80 0.28
CA ALA A 271 9.66 14.52 1.54
C ALA A 271 8.91 13.80 2.68
N ILE A 272 7.80 13.13 2.38
CA ILE A 272 6.98 12.44 3.37
C ILE A 272 7.49 11.00 3.60
N TYR A 273 7.59 10.21 2.54
CA TYR A 273 7.82 8.77 2.63
C TYR A 273 9.27 8.34 2.33
N GLY A 274 10.11 9.28 1.89
CA GLY A 274 11.47 8.99 1.43
C GLY A 274 11.53 8.46 0.00
N GLU A 275 12.73 8.13 -0.44
CA GLU A 275 12.97 7.49 -1.74
C GLU A 275 12.44 6.05 -1.78
N CYS A 276 12.34 5.49 -2.99
CA CYS A 276 11.90 4.10 -3.16
C CYS A 276 12.98 3.19 -2.58
N PRO A 277 12.69 2.39 -1.55
CA PRO A 277 13.70 1.51 -0.96
C PRO A 277 13.94 0.30 -1.88
N PRO A 278 15.20 -0.07 -2.16
CA PRO A 278 15.54 -1.29 -2.89
C PRO A 278 15.55 -2.54 -1.99
N ASP A 279 14.93 -2.46 -0.81
CA ASP A 279 14.90 -3.50 0.21
C ASP A 279 13.51 -4.18 0.20
N PRO A 280 13.42 -5.51 -0.06
CA PRO A 280 12.15 -6.22 -0.10
C PRO A 280 11.41 -6.24 1.25
N VAL A 281 12.09 -6.01 2.38
CA VAL A 281 11.46 -5.90 3.70
C VAL A 281 10.67 -4.59 3.82
N LEU A 282 11.22 -3.49 3.31
CA LEU A 282 10.67 -2.13 3.46
C LEU A 282 9.75 -1.74 2.31
N PHE A 283 10.04 -2.20 1.09
CA PHE A 283 9.34 -1.81 -0.13
C PHE A 283 7.82 -2.03 -0.04
N PRO A 284 7.28 -3.18 0.43
CA PRO A 284 5.84 -3.40 0.48
C PRO A 284 5.09 -2.34 1.30
N TRP A 285 5.65 -1.94 2.44
CA TRP A 285 5.06 -0.93 3.32
C TRP A 285 5.06 0.45 2.66
N TRP A 286 6.21 0.83 2.10
CA TRP A 286 6.36 2.07 1.36
C TRP A 286 5.40 2.14 0.16
N PHE A 287 5.32 1.07 -0.61
CA PHE A 287 4.50 0.99 -1.81
C PHE A 287 3.01 1.03 -1.48
N ALA A 288 2.57 0.31 -0.46
CA ALA A 288 1.18 0.32 0.01
C ALA A 288 0.73 1.70 0.54
N SER A 289 1.64 2.48 1.14
CA SER A 289 1.37 3.85 1.56
C SER A 289 1.13 4.82 0.39
N LEU A 290 1.61 4.50 -0.81
CA LEU A 290 1.53 5.40 -1.97
C LEU A 290 0.39 5.07 -2.93
N LEU A 291 0.02 3.80 -3.06
CA LEU A 291 -0.99 3.40 -4.03
C LEU A 291 -2.43 3.62 -3.52
N PRO A 292 -3.37 4.05 -4.39
CA PRO A 292 -4.79 4.08 -4.08
C PRO A 292 -5.42 2.68 -4.24
N VAL A 293 -4.86 1.69 -3.54
CA VAL A 293 -5.45 0.35 -3.40
C VAL A 293 -6.47 0.38 -2.27
N LYS A 294 -7.56 -0.40 -2.39
CA LYS A 294 -8.59 -0.49 -1.34
C LYS A 294 -7.97 -0.95 -0.01
N GLU A 295 -8.50 -0.46 1.10
CA GLU A 295 -7.93 -0.74 2.43
C GLU A 295 -7.98 -2.24 2.79
N ASP A 296 -8.98 -2.99 2.33
CA ASP A 296 -9.10 -4.43 2.55
C ASP A 296 -7.98 -5.22 1.84
N GLU A 297 -7.62 -4.82 0.62
CA GLU A 297 -6.47 -5.39 -0.10
C GLU A 297 -5.16 -5.07 0.62
N LYS A 298 -4.98 -3.82 1.05
CA LYS A 298 -3.82 -3.39 1.82
C LYS A 298 -3.71 -4.12 3.17
N TYR A 299 -4.83 -4.36 3.83
CA TYR A 299 -4.89 -5.05 5.11
C TYR A 299 -4.34 -6.48 5.05
N ARG A 300 -4.38 -7.13 3.88
CA ARG A 300 -3.77 -8.46 3.69
C ARG A 300 -2.27 -8.48 3.97
N LEU A 301 -1.57 -7.35 3.83
CA LEU A 301 -0.16 -7.28 4.19
C LEU A 301 0.07 -7.49 5.70
N MET A 302 -0.89 -7.11 6.54
CA MET A 302 -0.72 -7.09 7.99
C MET A 302 -0.49 -8.47 8.60
N SER A 303 -1.12 -9.51 8.05
CA SER A 303 -1.03 -10.89 8.54
C SER A 303 0.12 -11.72 7.94
N THR A 304 0.90 -11.15 7.01
CA THR A 304 1.97 -11.90 6.35
C THR A 304 3.18 -12.12 7.26
N THR A 305 3.80 -13.29 7.23
CA THR A 305 5.07 -13.51 7.94
C THR A 305 6.24 -13.71 6.99
N SER A 306 5.99 -13.82 5.68
CA SER A 306 7.04 -13.89 4.66
C SER A 306 7.17 -12.58 3.88
N VAL A 307 8.39 -12.08 3.79
CA VAL A 307 8.84 -10.98 2.94
C VAL A 307 8.51 -11.29 1.48
N ARG A 308 8.84 -12.50 1.02
CA ARG A 308 8.54 -12.95 -0.33
C ARG A 308 7.05 -12.89 -0.64
N GLN A 309 6.22 -13.39 0.28
CA GLN A 309 4.76 -13.35 0.11
C GLN A 309 4.23 -11.90 0.05
N ARG A 310 4.75 -10.99 0.88
CA ARG A 310 4.41 -9.56 0.79
C ARG A 310 4.81 -8.97 -0.55
N MET A 311 6.00 -9.28 -1.04
CA MET A 311 6.47 -8.82 -2.35
C MET A 311 5.53 -9.30 -3.46
N LYS A 312 5.12 -10.56 -3.46
CA LYS A 312 4.14 -11.08 -4.43
C LYS A 312 2.79 -10.35 -4.38
N ILE A 313 2.31 -9.94 -3.21
CA ILE A 313 1.10 -9.10 -3.10
C ILE A 313 1.30 -7.78 -3.85
N CYS A 314 2.42 -7.09 -3.60
CA CYS A 314 2.73 -5.83 -4.29
C CYS A 314 2.93 -6.00 -5.80
N CYS A 315 3.62 -7.06 -6.24
CA CYS A 315 3.79 -7.35 -7.67
C CYS A 315 2.46 -7.66 -8.36
N ARG A 316 1.52 -8.33 -7.69
CA ARG A 316 0.15 -8.51 -8.20
C ARG A 316 -0.56 -7.19 -8.42
N TRP A 317 -0.50 -6.28 -7.45
CA TRP A 317 -1.06 -4.93 -7.62
C TRP A 317 -0.42 -4.20 -8.81
N ILE A 318 0.88 -4.35 -9.05
CA ILE A 318 1.57 -3.77 -10.21
C ILE A 318 1.00 -4.32 -11.52
N ILE A 319 0.89 -5.65 -11.63
CA ILE A 319 0.38 -6.31 -12.84
C ILE A 319 -1.07 -5.88 -13.11
N GLU A 320 -1.92 -5.87 -12.08
CA GLU A 320 -3.32 -5.45 -12.18
C GLU A 320 -3.43 -3.97 -12.56
N TRP A 321 -2.57 -3.12 -12.02
CA TRP A 321 -2.51 -1.69 -12.32
C TRP A 321 -2.11 -1.44 -13.78
N GLU A 322 -1.04 -2.09 -14.24
CA GLU A 322 -0.60 -2.00 -15.63
C GLU A 322 -1.70 -2.51 -16.57
N ALA A 323 -2.25 -3.70 -16.31
CA ALA A 323 -3.33 -4.30 -17.12
C ALA A 323 -4.54 -3.37 -17.26
N SER A 324 -4.97 -2.74 -16.16
CA SER A 324 -6.10 -1.80 -16.14
C SER A 324 -5.85 -0.57 -17.02
N ARG A 325 -4.62 -0.05 -17.06
CA ARG A 325 -4.25 1.08 -17.94
C ARG A 325 -4.14 0.64 -19.40
N TRP A 326 -3.58 -0.54 -19.68
CA TRP A 326 -3.48 -1.09 -21.04
C TRP A 326 -4.86 -1.36 -21.65
N ALA A 327 -5.84 -1.81 -20.87
CA ALA A 327 -7.23 -1.97 -21.32
C ALA A 327 -7.87 -0.63 -21.71
N GLN A 328 -7.63 0.44 -20.93
CA GLN A 328 -8.10 1.79 -21.23
C GLN A 328 -7.48 2.37 -22.52
N HIS A 329 -6.21 2.05 -22.81
CA HIS A 329 -5.54 2.50 -24.03
C HIS A 329 -6.06 1.78 -25.30
N ARG A 330 -6.28 0.45 -25.27
CA ARG A 330 -6.81 -0.29 -26.43
C ARG A 330 -8.24 0.08 -26.81
N CYS A 331 -9.08 0.48 -25.87
CA CYS A 331 -10.42 0.98 -26.19
C CYS A 331 -10.41 2.31 -26.95
N ARG A 332 -9.31 3.06 -26.96
CA ARG A 332 -9.16 4.29 -27.76
C ARG A 332 -8.68 4.05 -29.19
N GLU A 333 -8.04 2.92 -29.46
CA GLU A 333 -7.56 2.53 -30.79
C GLU A 333 -8.48 1.42 -31.34
N GLY A 334 -9.68 1.79 -31.81
CA GLY A 334 -10.59 0.85 -32.49
C GLY A 334 -9.99 0.31 -33.80
N PRO A 335 -10.53 -0.79 -34.36
CA PRO A 335 -9.98 -1.41 -35.56
C PRO A 335 -10.11 -0.43 -36.73
N GLY A 336 -8.98 -0.06 -37.33
CA GLY A 336 -8.95 0.76 -38.54
C GLY A 336 -9.77 0.07 -39.63
N ILE A 337 -10.87 0.70 -40.03
CA ILE A 337 -11.61 0.34 -41.23
C ILE A 337 -10.66 0.63 -42.39
N VAL A 338 -10.20 -0.43 -43.06
CA VAL A 338 -9.52 -0.30 -44.36
C VAL A 338 -10.63 -0.02 -45.37
N GLU A 339 -10.84 1.25 -45.71
CA GLU A 339 -11.67 1.60 -46.87
C GLU A 339 -10.87 1.23 -48.13
N GLU A 340 -11.34 0.19 -48.80
CA GLU A 340 -10.88 -0.26 -50.10
C GLU A 340 -11.40 0.73 -51.15
N GLU A 341 -10.52 1.60 -51.64
CA GLU A 341 -10.80 2.59 -52.68
C GLU A 341 -10.94 1.86 -54.04
N THR A 342 -12.16 1.46 -54.39
CA THR A 342 -12.45 0.96 -55.74
C THR A 342 -12.66 2.13 -56.70
N ASP A 343 -11.66 2.37 -57.53
CA ASP A 343 -11.72 3.15 -58.76
C ASP A 343 -12.89 2.70 -59.66
N ALA A 344 -13.78 3.63 -60.02
CA ALA A 344 -14.73 3.45 -61.11
C ALA A 344 -14.76 4.71 -61.99
N LEU A 345 -14.14 4.57 -63.16
CA LEU A 345 -14.09 5.52 -64.27
C LEU A 345 -15.44 5.67 -64.98
N GLY A 346 -16.00 6.89 -64.91
CA GLY A 346 -16.67 7.65 -65.99
C GLY A 346 -18.06 7.23 -66.48
N PRO A 347 -18.66 7.96 -67.45
CA PRO A 347 -18.54 9.40 -67.79
C PRO A 347 -19.71 10.25 -67.28
#